data_AF-A0A6M0LRI8-F1
#
_entry.id   AF-A0A6M0LRI8-F1
#
_cell.length_a   1.000
_cell.length_b   1.000
_cell.length_c   1.000
_cell.angle_alpha   90.00
_cell.angle_beta   90.00
_cell.angle_gamma   90.00
#
_symmetry.space_group_name_H-M   'P 1'
#
loop_
_entity.id
_entity.type
_entity.pdbx_description
1 polymer ?
#
loop_
_entity_poly.entity_id
_entity_poly.type
_entity_poly.pdbx_seq_one_letter_code
_entity_poly.pdbx_strand_id
1 'polypeptide(L)'
;MTKVIACIDGSPVAPAVCDAASWASLSLEAPLTLLHVLDRSEYPVKGDLSGNIGLGSREHLLDELVSLDEQRGRLALEHGKHMLEAAKIRAEEHGAKDLSKLQRHGNLLETLQELESDTRLLV
;
A
#
# COMPACT_ATOMS: atom_id res chain seq x y z
N MET A 1 -14.17 -18.63 3.78
CA MET A 1 -13.05 -18.90 4.71
C MET A 1 -12.42 -17.56 5.04
N THR A 2 -12.13 -17.30 6.31
CA THR A 2 -11.49 -16.05 6.74
C THR A 2 -9.96 -16.13 6.56
N LYS A 3 -9.32 -15.01 6.25
CA LYS A 3 -7.89 -14.89 5.88
C LYS A 3 -7.08 -14.09 6.91
N VAL A 4 -5.80 -14.38 7.01
CA VAL A 4 -4.84 -13.48 7.69
C VAL A 4 -4.49 -12.37 6.70
N ILE A 5 -4.59 -11.12 7.13
CA ILE A 5 -4.20 -9.96 6.33
C ILE A 5 -2.98 -9.32 6.98
N ALA A 6 -1.92 -9.16 6.21
CA ALA A 6 -0.70 -8.47 6.64
C ALA A 6 -0.59 -7.13 5.91
N CYS A 7 -0.55 -6.05 6.65
CA CYS A 7 -0.34 -4.70 6.11
C CYS A 7 1.15 -4.46 5.93
N ILE A 8 1.59 -4.43 4.67
CA ILE A 8 2.98 -4.20 4.31
C ILE A 8 3.08 -2.77 3.78
N ASP A 9 3.85 -1.97 4.50
CA ASP A 9 4.30 -0.66 4.08
C ASP A 9 5.81 -0.71 3.77
N GLY A 10 6.36 0.34 3.17
CA GLY A 10 7.81 0.41 2.90
C GLY A 10 8.66 0.61 4.16
N SER A 11 8.11 0.37 5.35
CA SER A 11 8.77 0.63 6.62
C SER A 11 9.82 -0.45 6.95
N PRO A 12 10.79 -0.12 7.81
CA PRO A 12 11.76 -1.11 8.29
C PRO A 12 11.15 -2.30 9.06
N VAL A 13 9.90 -2.17 9.53
CA VAL A 13 9.22 -3.19 10.34
C VAL A 13 8.42 -4.16 9.48
N ALA A 14 8.15 -3.81 8.22
CA ALA A 14 7.34 -4.62 7.30
C ALA A 14 7.82 -6.08 7.13
N PRO A 15 9.13 -6.41 7.13
CA PRO A 15 9.58 -7.80 7.12
C PRO A 15 9.13 -8.59 8.37
N ALA A 16 9.14 -7.97 9.54
CA ALA A 16 8.71 -8.61 10.79
C ALA A 16 7.19 -8.86 10.80
N VAL A 17 6.41 -7.94 10.23
CA VAL A 17 4.96 -8.11 10.01
C VAL A 17 4.71 -9.31 9.09
N CYS A 18 5.46 -9.41 7.99
CA CYS A 18 5.37 -10.53 7.05
C CYS A 18 5.69 -11.87 7.72
N ASP A 19 6.72 -11.93 8.58
CA ASP A 19 7.10 -13.16 9.29
C ASP A 19 6.03 -13.58 10.29
N ALA A 20 5.54 -12.63 11.09
CA ALA A 20 4.49 -12.87 12.07
C ALA A 20 3.20 -13.35 11.41
N ALA A 21 2.81 -12.71 10.30
CA ALA A 21 1.62 -13.10 9.54
C ALA A 21 1.77 -14.50 8.90
N SER A 22 2.97 -14.84 8.42
CA SER A 22 3.29 -16.16 7.87
C SER A 22 3.17 -17.25 8.93
N TRP A 23 3.74 -17.02 10.12
CA TRP A 23 3.58 -17.90 11.27
C TRP A 23 2.11 -18.05 11.70
N ALA A 24 1.35 -16.95 11.72
CA ALA A 24 -0.05 -16.97 12.11
C ALA A 24 -0.92 -17.71 11.08
N SER A 25 -0.67 -17.51 9.79
CA SER A 25 -1.34 -18.22 8.70
C SER A 25 -1.18 -19.74 8.82
N LEU A 26 0.04 -20.19 9.10
CA LEU A 26 0.34 -21.60 9.36
C LEU A 26 -0.38 -22.13 10.60
N SER A 27 -0.33 -21.37 11.70
CA SER A 27 -0.92 -21.79 12.97
C SER A 27 -2.46 -21.82 12.95
N LEU A 28 -3.07 -20.98 12.11
CA LEU A 28 -4.52 -20.87 11.98
C LEU A 28 -5.09 -21.67 10.80
N GLU A 29 -4.22 -22.30 10.00
CA GLU A 29 -4.56 -22.97 8.74
C GLU A 29 -5.45 -22.08 7.84
N ALA A 30 -5.07 -20.80 7.75
CA ALA A 30 -5.82 -19.78 7.04
C ALA A 30 -4.98 -19.15 5.93
N PRO A 31 -5.57 -18.82 4.77
CA PRO A 31 -4.85 -18.17 3.68
C PRO A 31 -4.30 -16.81 4.11
N LEU A 32 -3.17 -16.41 3.54
CA LEU A 32 -2.49 -15.15 3.85
C LEU A 32 -2.62 -14.16 2.67
N THR A 33 -3.11 -12.96 2.96
CA THR A 33 -3.15 -11.83 2.03
C THR A 33 -2.16 -10.77 2.47
N LEU A 34 -1.19 -10.48 1.62
CA LEU A 34 -0.27 -9.35 1.76
C LEU A 34 -0.94 -8.11 1.14
N LEU A 35 -1.23 -7.10 1.96
CA LEU A 35 -1.94 -5.89 1.58
C LEU A 35 -0.99 -4.70 1.59
N HIS A 36 -0.93 -3.97 0.47
CA HIS A 36 -0.28 -2.66 0.41
C HIS A 36 -1.28 -1.61 -0.08
N VAL A 37 -1.43 -0.52 0.67
CA VAL A 37 -2.32 0.59 0.34
C VAL A 37 -1.49 1.82 -0.02
N LEU A 38 -1.71 2.33 -1.23
CA LEU A 38 -1.13 3.58 -1.72
C LEU A 38 -2.00 4.74 -1.25
N ASP A 39 -1.64 5.33 -0.12
CA ASP A 39 -2.32 6.50 0.42
C ASP A 39 -2.00 7.75 -0.42
N ARG A 40 -3.04 8.53 -0.72
CA ARG A 40 -2.94 9.83 -1.40
C ARG A 40 -2.71 10.99 -0.43
N SER A 41 -2.61 10.75 0.87
CA SER A 41 -2.39 11.80 1.87
C SER A 41 -0.96 12.40 1.84
N GLU A 42 0.01 11.72 1.21
CA GLU A 42 1.41 12.18 1.13
C GLU A 42 1.69 13.23 0.04
N TYR A 43 0.69 13.63 -0.75
CA TYR A 43 0.87 14.67 -1.77
C TYR A 43 0.73 16.06 -1.14
N PRO A 44 1.63 17.02 -1.44
CA PRO A 44 1.59 18.33 -0.82
C PRO A 44 0.24 19.01 -1.09
N VAL A 45 -0.51 19.23 0.00
CA VAL A 45 -1.73 20.02 0.00
C VAL A 45 -1.38 21.40 -0.53
N LYS A 46 -2.12 21.85 -1.57
CA LYS A 46 -2.01 23.17 -2.20
C LYS A 46 -1.69 24.25 -1.16
N GLY A 47 -0.43 24.66 -1.09
CA GLY A 47 -0.05 25.86 -0.34
C GLY A 47 -0.69 27.07 -1.00
N ASP A 48 -1.23 27.99 -0.19
CA ASP A 48 -1.74 29.26 -0.67
C ASP A 48 -0.58 30.11 -1.23
N LEU A 49 -0.38 30.04 -2.55
CA LEU A 49 0.65 30.76 -3.30
C LEU A 49 0.07 32.05 -3.93
N SER A 50 -0.82 32.74 -3.23
CA SER A 50 -1.53 33.94 -3.72
C SER A 50 -0.65 35.19 -3.94
N GLY A 51 0.67 35.09 -3.86
CA GLY A 51 1.60 36.20 -4.09
C GLY A 51 2.37 36.12 -5.41
N ASN A 52 1.97 36.93 -6.40
CA ASN A 52 2.78 37.38 -7.55
C ASN A 52 3.11 36.42 -8.72
N ILE A 53 2.17 35.62 -9.22
CA ILE A 53 2.39 34.91 -10.49
C ILE A 53 1.22 35.13 -11.46
N GLY A 54 1.50 35.72 -12.63
CA GLY A 54 0.51 36.05 -13.66
C GLY A 54 -0.28 34.82 -14.14
N LEU A 55 -1.52 35.03 -14.60
CA LEU A 55 -2.48 33.96 -14.93
C LEU A 55 -1.92 32.82 -15.81
N GLY A 56 -1.04 33.12 -16.77
CA GLY A 56 -0.43 32.10 -17.64
C GLY A 56 0.62 31.20 -16.96
N SER A 57 1.27 31.69 -15.90
CA SER A 57 2.23 30.91 -15.12
C SER A 57 1.55 29.96 -14.13
N ARG A 58 0.32 30.29 -13.69
CA ARG A 58 -0.47 29.43 -12.80
C ARG A 58 -0.94 28.16 -13.51
N GLU A 59 -1.44 28.29 -14.73
CA GLU A 59 -1.88 27.13 -15.52
C GLU A 59 -0.70 26.21 -15.82
N HIS A 60 0.45 26.78 -16.21
CA HIS A 60 1.67 26.01 -16.44
C HIS A 60 2.17 25.26 -15.19
N LEU A 61 2.18 25.91 -14.02
CA LEU A 61 2.57 25.27 -12.76
C LEU A 61 1.58 24.18 -12.32
N LEU A 62 0.28 24.38 -12.56
CA LEU A 62 -0.72 23.35 -12.27
C LEU A 62 -0.53 22.13 -13.19
N ASP A 63 -0.27 22.34 -14.47
CA ASP A 63 0.01 21.26 -15.42
C ASP A 63 1.30 20.51 -15.06
N GLU A 64 2.35 21.23 -14.63
CA GLU A 64 3.59 20.60 -14.14
C GLU A 64 3.34 19.76 -12.89
N LEU A 65 2.56 20.26 -11.92
CA LEU A 65 2.21 19.49 -10.71
C LEU A 65 1.39 18.24 -11.05
N VAL A 66 0.41 18.35 -11.97
CA VAL A 66 -0.37 17.20 -12.42
C VAL A 66 0.53 16.17 -13.09
N SER A 67 1.45 16.59 -13.97
CA SER A 67 2.39 15.70 -14.62
C SER A 67 3.32 15.00 -13.61
N LEU A 68 3.79 15.74 -12.60
CA LEU A 68 4.63 15.20 -11.55
C LEU A 68 3.87 14.19 -10.68
N ASP A 69 2.62 14.47 -10.32
CA ASP A 69 1.77 13.54 -9.56
C ASP A 69 1.50 12.26 -10.35
N GLU A 70 1.26 12.34 -11.66
CA GLU A 70 1.12 11.15 -12.52
C GLU A 70 2.41 10.30 -12.58
N GLN A 71 3.57 10.96 -12.66
CA GLN A 71 4.86 10.26 -12.64
C GLN A 71 5.10 9.59 -11.28
N ARG A 72 4.85 10.30 -10.18
CA ARG A 72 4.99 9.77 -8.81
C ARG A 72 4.03 8.61 -8.55
N GLY A 73 2.78 8.73 -8.98
CA GLY A 73 1.77 7.68 -8.83
C GLY A 73 2.15 6.40 -9.56
N ARG A 74 2.69 6.51 -10.79
CA ARG A 74 3.20 5.34 -11.52
C ARG A 74 4.38 4.68 -10.82
N LEU A 75 5.33 5.47 -10.34
CA LEU A 75 6.49 4.94 -9.62
C LEU A 75 6.08 4.24 -8.32
N ALA A 76 5.18 4.85 -7.55
CA ALA A 76 4.67 4.28 -6.31
C ALA A 76 3.92 2.95 -6.54
N LEU A 77 3.15 2.86 -7.64
CA LEU A 77 2.48 1.62 -8.03
C LEU A 77 3.47 0.49 -8.29
N GLU A 78 4.48 0.74 -9.11
CA GLU A 78 5.52 -0.26 -9.43
C GLU A 78 6.34 -0.64 -8.19
N HIS A 79 6.72 0.34 -7.36
CA HIS A 79 7.41 0.08 -6.12
C HIS A 79 6.60 -0.82 -5.18
N GLY A 80 5.30 -0.53 -5.01
CA GLY A 80 4.41 -1.37 -4.20
C GLY A 80 4.26 -2.80 -4.74
N LYS A 81 4.27 -3.00 -6.07
CA LYS A 81 4.27 -4.34 -6.66
C LYS A 81 5.54 -5.12 -6.31
N HIS A 82 6.71 -4.48 -6.43
CA HIS A 82 7.99 -5.08 -6.07
C HIS A 82 8.06 -5.42 -4.59
N MET A 83 7.56 -4.53 -3.73
CA MET A 83 7.47 -4.77 -2.28
C MET A 83 6.59 -5.96 -1.94
N LEU A 84 5.39 -6.04 -2.52
CA LEU A 84 4.49 -7.18 -2.33
C LEU A 84 5.08 -8.50 -2.86
N GLU A 85 5.86 -8.45 -3.96
CA GLU A 85 6.56 -9.63 -4.46
C GLU A 85 7.66 -10.10 -3.50
N ALA A 86 8.48 -9.18 -2.99
CA ALA A 86 9.51 -9.51 -2.01
C ALA A 86 8.91 -10.08 -0.73
N ALA A 87 7.81 -9.50 -0.23
CA ALA A 87 7.08 -10.02 0.93
C ALA A 87 6.48 -11.41 0.64
N LYS A 88 5.95 -11.64 -0.57
CA LYS A 88 5.44 -12.96 -0.96
C LYS A 88 6.54 -14.03 -0.94
N ILE A 89 7.68 -13.76 -1.57
CA ILE A 89 8.82 -14.67 -1.59
C ILE A 89 9.24 -15.01 -0.15
N ARG A 90 9.35 -13.99 0.71
CA ARG A 90 9.68 -14.17 2.12
C ARG A 90 8.65 -15.04 2.85
N ALA A 91 7.36 -14.84 2.61
CA ALA A 91 6.30 -15.65 3.21
C ALA A 91 6.36 -17.12 2.75
N GLU A 92 6.66 -17.35 1.46
CA GLU A 92 6.88 -18.70 0.90
C GLU A 92 8.09 -19.39 1.55
N GLU A 93 9.18 -18.67 1.78
CA GLU A 93 10.37 -19.18 2.49
C GLU A 93 10.06 -19.58 3.95
N HIS A 94 9.11 -18.90 4.59
CA HIS A 94 8.61 -19.26 5.92
C HIS A 94 7.55 -20.37 5.90
N GLY A 95 7.24 -20.92 4.72
CA GLY A 95 6.34 -22.06 4.53
C GLY A 95 4.85 -21.71 4.44
N ALA A 96 4.48 -20.42 4.42
CA ALA A 96 3.09 -20.01 4.27
C ALA A 96 2.49 -20.55 2.95
N LYS A 97 1.23 -20.96 3.02
CA LYS A 97 0.47 -21.53 1.89
C LYS A 97 -0.71 -20.64 1.55
N ASP A 98 -1.23 -20.77 0.33
CA ASP A 98 -2.38 -20.01 -0.17
C ASP A 98 -2.19 -18.49 -0.05
N LEU A 99 -1.04 -18.02 -0.55
CA LEU A 99 -0.64 -16.61 -0.54
C LEU A 99 -1.34 -15.82 -1.65
N SER A 100 -1.83 -14.64 -1.27
CA SER A 100 -2.38 -13.65 -2.19
C SER A 100 -1.75 -12.28 -1.94
N LYS A 101 -1.63 -11.48 -3.00
CA LYS A 101 -1.16 -10.10 -2.92
C LYS A 101 -2.31 -9.18 -3.29
N LEU A 102 -2.48 -8.10 -2.55
CA LEU A 102 -3.50 -7.10 -2.80
C LEU A 102 -2.88 -5.72 -2.73
N GLN A 103 -2.97 -4.97 -3.83
CA GLN A 103 -2.58 -3.57 -3.90
C GLN A 103 -3.84 -2.72 -4.08
N ARG A 104 -4.01 -1.70 -3.23
CA ARG A 104 -5.15 -0.78 -3.28
C ARG A 104 -4.69 0.66 -3.31
N HIS A 105 -5.52 1.52 -3.87
CA HIS A 105 -5.37 2.97 -3.78
C HIS A 105 -6.42 3.50 -2.80
N GLY A 106 -6.05 4.48 -1.99
CA GLY A 106 -6.98 5.15 -1.08
C GLY A 106 -6.54 5.05 0.38
N ASN A 107 -7.50 5.13 1.29
CA ASN A 107 -7.22 5.12 2.71
C ASN A 107 -7.11 3.68 3.23
N LEU A 108 -6.13 3.44 4.11
CA LEU A 108 -5.91 2.12 4.72
C LEU A 108 -7.12 1.69 5.56
N LEU A 109 -7.68 2.59 6.38
CA LEU A 109 -8.79 2.28 7.27
C LEU A 109 -10.04 1.86 6.49
N GLU A 110 -10.38 2.60 5.43
CA GLU A 110 -11.50 2.25 4.54
C GLU A 110 -11.27 0.88 3.89
N THR A 111 -10.06 0.64 3.37
CA THR A 111 -9.70 -0.65 2.78
C THR A 111 -9.83 -1.81 3.78
N LEU A 112 -9.44 -1.59 5.04
CA LEU A 112 -9.56 -2.60 6.09
C LEU A 112 -11.01 -2.86 6.50
N GLN A 113 -11.85 -1.82 6.55
CA GLN A 113 -13.29 -1.97 6.81
C GLN A 113 -13.96 -2.80 5.71
N GLU A 114 -13.60 -2.59 4.44
CA GLU A 114 -14.12 -3.40 3.33
C GLU A 114 -13.72 -4.88 3.42
N LEU A 115 -12.56 -5.18 4.03
CA LEU A 115 -12.03 -6.53 4.17
C LEU A 115 -12.40 -7.18 5.51
N GLU A 116 -13.08 -6.47 6.41
CA GLU A 116 -13.37 -6.89 7.79
C GLU A 116 -14.07 -8.26 7.84
N SER A 117 -15.12 -8.45 7.04
CA SER A 117 -15.91 -9.69 7.04
C SER A 117 -15.11 -10.93 6.65
N ASP A 118 -14.05 -10.75 5.87
CA ASP A 118 -13.17 -11.82 5.45
C ASP A 118 -11.96 -11.98 6.37
N THR A 119 -11.70 -11.04 7.27
CA THR A 119 -10.46 -11.00 8.06
C THR A 119 -10.58 -11.87 9.31
N ARG A 120 -9.68 -12.83 9.44
CA ARG A 120 -9.52 -13.64 10.67
C ARG A 120 -8.57 -12.98 11.66
N LEU A 121 -7.49 -12.42 11.13
CA LEU A 121 -6.43 -11.76 11.87
C LEU A 121 -5.86 -10.66 10.97
N LEU A 122 -5.65 -9.49 11.55
CA LEU A 122 -4.93 -8.40 10.95
C LEU A 122 -3.55 -8.30 11.62
N VAL A 123 -2.49 -8.18 10.82
CA VAL A 123 -1.10 -8.01 11.26
C VAL A 123 -0.51 -6.77 10.64
#